data_AF-A0A2W6Y9G6-F1
#
_entry.id   AF-A0A2W6Y9G6-F1
#
_cell.length_a   1.000
_cell.length_b   1.000
_cell.length_c   1.000
_cell.angle_alpha   90.00
_cell.angle_beta   90.00
_cell.angle_gamma   90.00
#
_symmetry.space_group_name_H-M   'P 1'
#
loop_
_entity.id
_entity.type
_entity.pdbx_description
1 polymer ?
#
loop_
_entity_poly.entity_id
_entity_poly.type
_entity_poly.pdbx_seq_one_letter_code
_entity_poly.pdbx_strand_id
1 'polypeptide(L)'
;MAVTHSTVAWSEEEDDLLRRCVAKGDSASAIAALLGDLFGTVRTRNATIGRASRLGLRFGASRPAMAIKAAAAREAARPARRAPQPSSPPTLPPAPPPRPAHPKPAPAETKVFAANLLRLSEQRRVEAERGQPSFFAEKLAEMDAAGPDSEGVLFLERSLFQCAWPQPGWDAAPVTEKRVCGKPVKLRATALGAEPTAWCPACFERAHTSARRRLDVKGLSSIDRNVTRVA
;
A
#
# COMPACT_ATOMS: atom_id res chain seq x y z
N MET A 1 -5.50 11.29 -22.38
CA MET A 1 -5.61 9.92 -22.94
C MET A 1 -6.81 9.27 -22.29
N ALA A 2 -7.85 8.97 -23.06
CA ALA A 2 -9.05 8.33 -22.54
C ALA A 2 -8.71 6.89 -22.15
N VAL A 3 -8.82 6.57 -20.87
CA VAL A 3 -8.70 5.19 -20.38
C VAL A 3 -10.02 4.52 -20.74
N THR A 4 -10.05 3.80 -21.85
CA THR A 4 -11.18 2.94 -22.18
C THR A 4 -11.21 1.83 -21.13
N HIS A 5 -12.16 1.92 -20.20
CA HIS A 5 -12.54 0.80 -19.35
C HIS A 5 -13.19 -0.25 -20.25
N SER A 6 -12.36 -1.02 -20.95
CA SER A 6 -12.79 -2.11 -21.80
C SER A 6 -13.60 -3.08 -20.95
N THR A 7 -14.89 -3.13 -21.20
CA THR A 7 -15.83 -4.18 -20.78
C THR A 7 -15.54 -5.48 -21.55
N VAL A 8 -14.25 -5.78 -21.76
CA VAL A 8 -13.77 -6.87 -22.58
C VAL A 8 -13.86 -8.14 -21.76
N ALA A 9 -14.58 -9.12 -22.34
CA ALA A 9 -14.64 -10.49 -21.87
C ALA A 9 -13.23 -11.04 -21.65
N TRP A 10 -13.05 -11.89 -20.65
CA TRP A 10 -11.77 -12.56 -20.40
C TRP A 10 -11.39 -13.43 -21.59
N SER A 11 -10.20 -13.25 -22.13
CA SER A 11 -9.68 -14.10 -23.20
C SER A 11 -9.10 -15.40 -22.63
N GLU A 12 -9.00 -16.43 -23.46
CA GLU A 12 -8.42 -17.72 -23.05
C GLU A 12 -6.92 -17.58 -22.75
N GLU A 13 -6.23 -16.68 -23.46
CA GLU A 13 -4.82 -16.35 -23.23
C GLU A 13 -4.58 -15.67 -21.88
N GLU A 14 -5.49 -14.77 -21.47
CA GLU A 14 -5.46 -14.13 -20.14
C GLU A 14 -5.63 -15.18 -19.02
N ASP A 15 -6.50 -16.17 -19.23
CA ASP A 15 -6.73 -17.26 -18.28
C ASP A 15 -5.54 -18.22 -18.16
N ASP A 16 -4.89 -18.53 -19.27
CA ASP A 16 -3.70 -19.39 -19.27
C ASP A 16 -2.52 -18.73 -18.57
N LEU A 17 -2.32 -17.43 -18.79
CA LEU A 17 -1.32 -16.67 -18.05
C LEU A 17 -1.64 -16.65 -16.56
N LEU A 18 -2.92 -16.44 -16.21
CA LEU A 18 -3.38 -16.46 -14.82
C LEU A 18 -3.12 -17.82 -14.15
N ARG A 19 -3.37 -18.95 -14.81
CA ARG A 19 -3.05 -20.29 -14.31
C ARG A 19 -1.55 -20.45 -14.04
N ARG A 20 -0.71 -20.06 -15.00
CA ARG A 20 0.76 -20.19 -14.89
C ARG A 20 1.31 -19.33 -13.75
N CYS A 21 0.88 -18.09 -13.64
CA CYS A 21 1.35 -17.18 -12.60
C CYS A 21 0.84 -17.58 -11.20
N VAL A 22 -0.39 -18.10 -11.07
CA VAL A 22 -0.88 -18.63 -9.79
C VAL A 22 -0.11 -19.88 -9.38
N ALA A 23 0.21 -20.78 -10.31
CA ALA A 23 1.04 -21.95 -10.04
C ALA A 23 2.47 -21.56 -9.59
N LYS A 24 3.01 -20.48 -10.17
CA LYS A 24 4.29 -19.88 -9.77
C LYS A 24 4.24 -19.21 -8.38
N GLY A 25 3.05 -18.92 -7.87
CA GLY A 25 2.84 -18.28 -6.57
C GLY A 25 2.84 -16.75 -6.62
N ASP A 26 2.71 -16.15 -7.80
CA ASP A 26 2.66 -14.70 -7.94
C ASP A 26 1.40 -14.11 -7.27
N SER A 27 1.55 -12.92 -6.67
CA SER A 27 0.42 -12.23 -6.04
C SER A 27 -0.56 -11.68 -7.07
N ALA A 28 -1.85 -11.59 -6.73
CA ALA A 28 -2.88 -11.08 -7.65
C ALA A 28 -2.59 -9.67 -8.20
N SER A 29 -1.95 -8.81 -7.41
CA SER A 29 -1.55 -7.45 -7.86
C SER A 29 -0.44 -7.49 -8.90
N ALA A 30 0.51 -8.43 -8.75
CA ALA A 30 1.59 -8.62 -9.71
C ALA A 30 1.05 -9.18 -11.04
N ILE A 31 0.14 -10.15 -10.98
CA ILE A 31 -0.50 -10.70 -12.19
C ILE A 31 -1.35 -9.63 -12.89
N ALA A 32 -2.07 -8.80 -12.15
CA ALA A 32 -2.85 -7.69 -12.72
C ALA A 32 -1.96 -6.71 -13.51
N ALA A 33 -0.76 -6.40 -12.99
CA ALA A 33 0.21 -5.58 -13.71
C ALA A 33 0.72 -6.27 -14.98
N LEU A 34 1.10 -7.55 -14.89
CA LEU A 34 1.55 -8.33 -16.05
C LEU A 34 0.50 -8.45 -17.15
N LEU A 35 -0.78 -8.64 -16.78
CA LEU A 35 -1.89 -8.67 -17.74
C LEU A 35 -2.03 -7.31 -18.44
N GLY A 36 -1.87 -6.21 -17.70
CA GLY A 36 -1.86 -4.87 -18.28
C GLY A 36 -0.68 -4.60 -19.20
N ASP A 37 0.50 -5.09 -18.85
CA ASP A 37 1.71 -4.90 -19.66
C ASP A 37 1.68 -5.75 -20.95
N LEU A 38 1.17 -6.98 -20.89
CA LEU A 38 1.17 -7.92 -22.02
C LEU A 38 -0.02 -7.76 -22.96
N PHE A 39 -1.23 -7.58 -22.40
CA PHE A 39 -2.47 -7.52 -23.19
C PHE A 39 -3.03 -6.10 -23.31
N GLY A 40 -2.39 -5.11 -22.69
CA GLY A 40 -2.88 -3.73 -22.67
C GLY A 40 -4.20 -3.57 -21.90
N THR A 41 -4.62 -4.59 -21.14
CA THR A 41 -5.90 -4.60 -20.42
C THR A 41 -5.74 -4.09 -18.99
N VAL A 42 -6.52 -3.08 -18.60
CA VAL A 42 -6.52 -2.55 -17.23
C VAL A 42 -7.36 -3.47 -16.32
N ARG A 43 -6.82 -4.62 -15.94
CA ARG A 43 -7.45 -5.54 -14.97
C ARG A 43 -7.04 -5.11 -13.56
N THR A 44 -8.03 -4.86 -12.69
CA THR A 44 -7.76 -4.55 -11.28
C THR A 44 -7.43 -5.83 -10.51
N ARG A 45 -6.70 -5.71 -9.39
CA ARG A 45 -6.44 -6.83 -8.46
C ARG A 45 -7.70 -7.65 -8.16
N ASN A 46 -8.83 -6.97 -7.92
CA ASN A 46 -10.09 -7.61 -7.59
C ASN A 46 -10.71 -8.36 -8.78
N ALA A 47 -10.53 -7.86 -10.01
CA ALA A 47 -10.94 -8.57 -11.21
C ALA A 47 -10.15 -9.88 -11.38
N THR A 48 -8.82 -9.82 -11.15
CA THR A 48 -7.94 -10.99 -11.22
C THR A 48 -8.27 -12.03 -10.14
N ILE A 49 -8.54 -11.60 -8.90
CA ILE A 49 -9.02 -12.49 -7.82
C ILE A 49 -10.37 -13.11 -8.19
N GLY A 50 -11.30 -12.28 -8.68
CA GLY A 50 -12.62 -12.72 -9.08
C GLY A 50 -12.60 -13.72 -10.24
N ARG A 51 -11.65 -13.60 -11.17
CA ARG A 51 -11.47 -14.58 -12.25
C ARG A 51 -10.82 -15.86 -11.75
N ALA A 52 -9.72 -15.76 -11.00
CA ALA A 52 -9.02 -16.91 -10.44
C ALA A 52 -9.95 -17.79 -9.60
N SER A 53 -10.82 -17.19 -8.79
CA SER A 53 -11.81 -17.92 -7.98
C SER A 53 -12.79 -18.72 -8.85
N ARG A 54 -13.24 -18.18 -9.99
CA ARG A 54 -14.13 -18.89 -10.94
C ARG A 54 -13.42 -20.02 -11.67
N LEU A 55 -12.10 -19.90 -11.88
CA LEU A 55 -11.25 -20.95 -12.44
C LEU A 55 -10.80 -21.99 -11.38
N GLY A 56 -11.21 -21.85 -10.12
CA GLY A 56 -10.80 -22.74 -9.02
C GLY A 56 -9.36 -22.55 -8.55
N LEU A 57 -8.71 -21.47 -8.98
CA LEU A 57 -7.32 -21.14 -8.62
C LEU A 57 -7.29 -20.38 -7.29
N ARG A 58 -6.35 -20.74 -6.41
CA ARG A 58 -6.15 -20.07 -5.11
C ARG A 58 -4.75 -19.48 -5.00
N PHE A 59 -4.69 -18.18 -4.77
CA PHE A 59 -3.45 -17.50 -4.41
C PHE A 59 -2.92 -18.02 -3.07
N GLY A 60 -1.63 -18.36 -2.99
CA GLY A 60 -0.99 -18.82 -1.76
C GLY A 60 -1.14 -20.32 -1.44
N ALA A 61 -1.54 -21.15 -2.41
CA ALA A 61 -1.74 -22.59 -2.20
C ALA A 61 -0.44 -23.43 -2.15
N SER A 62 0.78 -22.85 -2.16
CA SER A 62 2.04 -23.62 -2.09
C SER A 62 2.39 -24.19 -0.69
N ARG A 63 1.44 -24.25 0.25
CA ARG A 63 1.58 -25.00 1.49
C ARG A 63 0.60 -26.19 1.51
N PRO A 64 1.08 -27.43 1.29
CA PRO A 64 0.22 -28.62 1.33
C PRO A 64 -0.42 -28.85 2.72
N ALA A 65 0.09 -28.21 3.77
CA ALA A 65 -0.36 -28.42 5.14
C ALA A 65 -1.69 -27.73 5.52
N MET A 66 -2.16 -26.74 4.75
CA MET A 66 -3.38 -25.98 5.11
C MET A 66 -4.64 -26.41 4.32
N ALA A 67 -4.48 -27.14 3.22
CA ALA A 67 -5.60 -27.67 2.44
C ALA A 67 -6.30 -28.84 3.16
N ILE A 68 -5.57 -29.64 3.94
CA ILE A 68 -6.12 -30.78 4.69
C ILE A 68 -7.03 -30.31 5.84
N LYS A 69 -6.70 -29.20 6.52
CA LYS A 69 -7.54 -28.65 7.60
C LYS A 69 -8.83 -27.98 7.09
N ALA A 70 -8.83 -27.43 5.86
CA ALA A 70 -10.02 -26.83 5.27
C ALA A 70 -10.99 -27.88 4.67
N ALA A 71 -10.47 -29.04 4.24
CA ALA A 71 -11.31 -30.17 3.82
C ALA A 71 -11.94 -30.89 5.03
N ALA A 72 -11.17 -31.11 6.11
CA ALA A 72 -11.68 -31.74 7.34
C ALA A 72 -12.76 -30.91 8.06
N ALA A 73 -12.68 -29.57 8.00
CA ALA A 73 -13.70 -28.69 8.57
C ALA A 73 -15.00 -28.64 7.76
N ARG A 74 -14.99 -29.02 6.47
CA ARG A 74 -16.20 -29.14 5.65
C ARG A 74 -16.89 -30.49 5.78
N GLU A 75 -16.13 -31.55 6.07
CA GLU A 75 -16.68 -32.90 6.31
C GLU A 75 -17.41 -32.99 7.66
N ALA A 76 -16.99 -32.21 8.67
CA ALA A 76 -17.62 -32.17 10.00
C ALA A 76 -18.92 -31.35 10.07
N ALA A 77 -19.30 -30.64 8.98
CA ALA A 77 -20.48 -29.77 8.92
C ALA A 77 -21.54 -30.28 7.93
N ARG A 78 -21.66 -31.60 7.76
CA ARG A 78 -22.79 -32.20 7.04
C ARG A 78 -23.91 -32.49 8.05
N PRO A 79 -24.99 -31.68 8.12
CA PRO A 79 -26.17 -32.10 8.88
C PRO A 79 -26.74 -33.35 8.19
N ALA A 80 -26.94 -34.40 8.98
CA ALA A 80 -27.61 -35.62 8.53
C ALA A 80 -28.98 -35.26 7.94
N ARG A 81 -29.20 -35.61 6.67
CA ARG A 81 -30.52 -35.62 6.03
C ARG A 81 -31.46 -36.46 6.91
N ARG A 82 -32.39 -35.83 7.62
CA ARG A 82 -33.60 -36.50 8.09
C ARG A 82 -34.61 -36.55 6.94
N ALA A 83 -35.22 -37.73 6.77
CA ALA A 83 -36.30 -38.01 5.84
C ALA A 83 -37.53 -37.09 6.08
N PRO A 84 -38.38 -36.84 5.07
CA PRO A 84 -39.50 -35.92 5.19
C PRO A 84 -40.63 -36.54 6.03
N GLN A 85 -41.12 -35.81 7.03
CA GLN A 85 -42.37 -36.08 7.74
C GLN A 85 -43.42 -35.04 7.30
N PRO A 86 -44.71 -35.41 7.20
CA PRO A 86 -45.74 -34.60 6.59
C PRO A 86 -46.11 -33.36 7.43
N SER A 87 -46.48 -32.30 6.71
CA SER A 87 -46.75 -30.94 7.16
C SER A 87 -47.99 -30.80 8.05
N SER A 88 -47.81 -30.23 9.24
CA SER A 88 -48.85 -29.53 10.00
C SER A 88 -48.68 -28.01 9.86
N PRO A 89 -49.77 -27.21 9.86
CA PRO A 89 -49.74 -25.78 9.53
C PRO A 89 -48.96 -24.95 10.56
N PRO A 90 -48.32 -23.84 10.14
CA PRO A 90 -47.46 -23.04 11.02
C PRO A 90 -48.29 -22.18 11.98
N THR A 91 -48.21 -22.47 13.27
CA THR A 91 -48.58 -21.52 14.32
C THR A 91 -47.48 -20.48 14.44
N LEU A 92 -47.79 -19.23 14.10
CA LEU A 92 -46.92 -18.08 14.34
C LEU A 92 -46.70 -17.89 15.85
N PRO A 93 -45.46 -17.76 16.35
CA PRO A 93 -45.22 -17.36 17.73
C PRO A 93 -45.64 -15.90 17.94
N PRO A 94 -46.19 -15.53 19.11
CA PRO A 94 -46.59 -14.15 19.39
C PRO A 94 -45.37 -13.22 19.42
N ALA A 95 -45.58 -11.98 18.95
CA ALA A 95 -44.56 -10.94 18.91
C ALA A 95 -43.97 -10.64 20.30
N PRO A 96 -42.66 -10.41 20.41
CA PRO A 96 -42.03 -10.04 21.68
C PRO A 96 -42.52 -8.65 22.14
N PRO A 97 -42.65 -8.43 23.47
CA PRO A 97 -43.07 -7.14 24.00
C PRO A 97 -42.06 -6.03 23.65
N PRO A 98 -42.51 -4.76 23.58
CA PRO A 98 -41.62 -3.64 23.30
C PRO A 98 -40.55 -3.50 24.38
N ARG A 99 -39.29 -3.33 23.95
CA ARG A 99 -38.15 -3.12 24.85
C ARG A 99 -38.35 -1.80 25.64
N PRO A 100 -38.04 -1.78 26.94
CA PRO A 100 -38.08 -0.54 27.72
C PRO A 100 -37.05 0.46 27.17
N ALA A 101 -37.44 1.73 27.08
CA ALA A 101 -36.57 2.82 26.68
C ALA A 101 -35.42 2.97 27.68
N HIS A 102 -34.20 3.14 27.18
CA HIS A 102 -33.01 3.42 28.00
C HIS A 102 -33.21 4.72 28.80
N PRO A 103 -32.90 4.74 30.11
CA PRO A 103 -32.94 5.97 30.88
C PRO A 103 -31.90 6.96 30.34
N LYS A 104 -32.32 8.21 30.17
CA LYS A 104 -31.44 9.32 29.79
C LYS A 104 -30.43 9.53 30.93
N PRO A 105 -29.10 9.52 30.68
CA PRO A 105 -28.12 9.66 31.75
C PRO A 105 -28.29 11.00 32.45
N ALA A 106 -28.20 10.98 33.79
CA ALA A 106 -28.37 12.14 34.63
C ALA A 106 -27.29 13.21 34.31
N PRO A 107 -27.60 14.51 34.44
CA PRO A 107 -26.71 15.61 34.04
C PRO A 107 -25.39 15.71 34.82
N ALA A 108 -25.19 14.88 35.86
CA ALA A 108 -23.95 14.80 36.61
C ALA A 108 -22.87 13.95 35.91
N GLU A 109 -23.26 12.84 35.25
CA GLU A 109 -22.31 11.91 34.61
C GLU A 109 -21.70 12.52 33.33
N THR A 110 -22.46 13.35 32.62
CA THR A 110 -22.02 14.02 31.39
C THR A 110 -20.91 15.04 31.66
N LYS A 111 -20.93 15.71 32.82
CA LYS A 111 -19.92 16.70 33.21
C LYS A 111 -18.58 16.06 33.53
N VAL A 112 -18.59 14.89 34.20
CA VAL A 112 -17.38 14.15 34.53
C VAL A 112 -16.71 13.59 33.26
N PHE A 113 -17.51 13.08 32.32
CA PHE A 113 -17.00 12.61 31.04
C PHE A 113 -16.38 13.74 30.20
N ALA A 114 -17.06 14.88 30.10
CA ALA A 114 -16.55 16.05 29.39
C ALA A 114 -15.24 16.59 30.02
N ALA A 115 -15.18 16.65 31.35
CA ALA A 115 -13.97 17.06 32.07
C ALA A 115 -12.80 16.10 31.84
N ASN A 116 -13.05 14.79 31.82
CA ASN A 116 -12.02 13.79 31.50
C ASN A 116 -11.53 13.90 30.05
N LEU A 117 -12.42 14.18 29.10
CA LEU A 117 -12.05 14.35 27.69
C LEU A 117 -11.14 15.58 27.50
N LEU A 118 -11.47 16.69 28.16
CA LEU A 118 -10.66 17.90 28.17
C LEU A 118 -9.27 17.62 28.77
N ARG A 119 -9.22 16.96 29.93
CA ARG A 119 -7.96 16.61 30.59
C ARG A 119 -7.08 15.70 29.74
N LEU A 120 -7.67 14.72 29.05
CA LEU A 120 -6.95 13.85 28.13
C LEU A 120 -6.42 14.63 26.91
N SER A 121 -7.17 15.62 26.43
CA SER A 121 -6.75 16.46 25.31
C SER A 121 -5.60 17.39 25.68
N GLU A 122 -5.61 17.94 26.90
CA GLU A 122 -4.53 18.75 27.45
C GLU A 122 -3.27 17.90 27.68
N GLN A 123 -3.40 16.69 28.23
CA GLN A 123 -2.28 15.76 28.37
C GLN A 123 -1.64 15.43 27.02
N ARG A 124 -2.43 15.13 25.99
CA ARG A 124 -1.89 14.87 24.65
C ARG A 124 -1.20 16.09 24.02
N ARG A 125 -1.67 17.31 24.30
CA ARG A 125 -0.99 18.54 23.85
C ARG A 125 0.37 18.69 24.54
N VAL A 126 0.41 18.53 25.86
CA VAL A 126 1.65 18.62 26.63
C VAL A 126 2.63 17.49 26.23
N GLU A 127 2.14 16.29 25.95
CA GLU A 127 2.95 15.18 25.42
C GLU A 127 3.43 15.42 24.00
N ALA A 128 2.65 16.09 23.14
CA ALA A 128 3.09 16.49 21.81
C ALA A 128 4.14 17.61 21.87
N GLU A 129 4.01 18.53 22.84
CA GLU A 129 4.98 19.60 23.09
C GLU A 129 6.27 19.08 23.75
N ARG A 130 6.18 18.05 24.61
CA ARG A 130 7.34 17.36 25.22
C ARG A 130 7.88 16.21 24.37
N GLY A 131 7.14 15.82 23.34
CA GLY A 131 7.47 14.70 22.49
C GLY A 131 8.80 14.96 21.83
N GLN A 132 9.82 14.21 22.26
CA GLN A 132 11.09 14.13 21.56
C GLN A 132 10.81 14.02 20.05
N PRO A 133 11.50 14.80 19.21
CA PRO A 133 11.32 14.68 17.77
C PRO A 133 11.50 13.20 17.42
N SER A 134 10.53 12.63 16.71
CA SER A 134 10.68 11.28 16.18
C SER A 134 12.05 11.21 15.49
N PHE A 135 12.79 10.11 15.65
CA PHE A 135 14.12 9.91 15.05
C PHE A 135 14.23 10.40 13.59
N PHE A 136 13.14 10.28 12.83
CA PHE A 136 13.00 10.81 11.47
C PHE A 136 13.05 12.35 11.35
N ALA A 137 12.41 13.07 12.27
CA ALA A 137 12.44 14.54 12.30
C ALA A 137 13.82 15.06 12.73
N GLU A 138 14.48 14.39 13.67
CA GLU A 138 15.84 14.74 14.08
C GLU A 138 16.84 14.53 12.95
N LYS A 139 16.75 13.41 12.22
CA LYS A 139 17.59 13.16 11.03
C LYS A 139 17.34 14.15 9.91
N LEU A 140 16.09 14.59 9.70
CA LEU A 140 15.78 15.60 8.70
C LEU A 140 16.43 16.95 9.05
N ALA A 141 16.39 17.35 10.33
CA ALA A 141 16.99 18.59 10.81
C ALA A 141 18.53 18.57 10.77
N GLU A 142 19.16 17.44 11.09
CA GLU A 142 20.60 17.25 10.93
C GLU A 142 21.02 17.38 9.46
N MET A 143 20.19 16.88 8.53
CA MET A 143 20.44 16.96 7.09
C MET A 143 20.21 18.37 6.50
N ASP A 144 19.31 19.18 7.06
CA ASP A 144 19.12 20.59 6.68
C ASP A 144 20.31 21.48 7.12
N ALA A 145 21.10 21.04 8.13
CA ALA A 145 22.29 21.75 8.59
C ALA A 145 23.51 21.59 7.66
N ALA A 146 23.49 20.63 6.73
CA ALA A 146 24.49 20.49 5.68
C ALA A 146 24.27 21.60 4.63
N GLY A 147 25.10 22.64 4.69
CA GLY A 147 24.93 23.89 3.95
C GLY A 147 24.69 23.77 2.43
N PRO A 148 24.14 24.83 1.81
CA PRO A 148 23.62 24.82 0.44
C PRO A 148 24.66 24.67 -0.69
N ASP A 149 25.96 24.73 -0.35
CA ASP A 149 27.09 24.81 -1.27
C ASP A 149 27.97 23.54 -1.30
N SER A 150 27.45 22.41 -0.81
CA SER A 150 28.18 21.14 -0.93
C SER A 150 28.32 20.72 -2.40
N GLU A 151 29.49 20.18 -2.75
CA GLU A 151 29.87 19.62 -4.07
C GLU A 151 28.97 18.45 -4.54
N GLY A 152 27.91 18.16 -3.79
CA GLY A 152 27.11 16.97 -3.90
C GLY A 152 27.66 15.82 -3.07
N VAL A 153 26.78 14.88 -2.74
CA VAL A 153 27.13 13.64 -2.01
C VAL A 153 27.55 12.59 -3.05
N LEU A 154 28.46 11.70 -2.67
CA LEU A 154 28.78 10.54 -3.51
C LEU A 154 27.53 9.69 -3.69
N PHE A 155 27.32 9.20 -4.91
CA PHE A 155 26.14 8.42 -5.26
C PHE A 155 25.98 7.18 -4.36
N LEU A 156 27.10 6.55 -3.98
CA LEU A 156 27.12 5.38 -3.10
C LEU A 156 26.82 5.71 -1.63
N GLU A 157 27.05 6.95 -1.20
CA GLU A 157 26.84 7.42 0.18
C GLU A 157 25.47 8.11 0.35
N ARG A 158 24.70 8.21 -0.74
CA ARG A 158 23.41 8.90 -0.74
C ARG A 158 22.40 8.17 0.16
N SER A 159 21.75 8.93 1.05
CA SER A 159 20.61 8.43 1.82
C SER A 159 19.27 8.55 1.05
N LEU A 160 18.24 7.79 1.47
CA LEU A 160 16.91 7.83 0.84
C LEU A 160 16.22 9.20 0.94
N PHE A 161 16.66 10.07 1.85
CA PHE A 161 16.11 11.40 2.05
C PHE A 161 16.91 12.48 1.31
N GLN A 162 17.84 12.09 0.43
CA GLN A 162 18.72 12.99 -0.31
C GLN A 162 18.44 12.95 -1.81
N CYS A 163 18.58 14.12 -2.44
CA CYS A 163 18.29 14.33 -3.84
C CYS A 163 19.23 13.52 -4.74
N ALA A 164 18.65 12.71 -5.60
CA ALA A 164 19.35 11.86 -6.57
C ALA A 164 19.75 12.59 -7.87
N TRP A 165 19.68 13.92 -7.91
CA TRP A 165 19.97 14.66 -9.14
C TRP A 165 21.46 14.59 -9.52
N PRO A 166 21.82 14.10 -10.72
CA PRO A 166 23.22 13.94 -11.10
C PRO A 166 23.92 15.29 -11.27
N GLN A 167 25.17 15.39 -10.79
CA GLN A 167 26.01 16.57 -10.99
C GLN A 167 26.67 16.57 -12.39
N PRO A 168 27.12 17.74 -12.89
CA PRO A 168 27.89 17.81 -14.13
C PRO A 168 29.09 16.85 -14.11
N GLY A 169 29.36 16.17 -15.23
CA GLY A 169 30.43 15.16 -15.32
C GLY A 169 30.01 13.74 -14.92
N TRP A 170 28.74 13.51 -14.54
CA TRP A 170 28.20 12.20 -14.17
C TRP A 170 28.52 11.06 -15.15
N ASP A 171 28.41 11.33 -16.45
CA ASP A 171 28.61 10.32 -17.49
C ASP A 171 30.08 9.92 -17.68
N ALA A 172 31.01 10.83 -17.34
CA ALA A 172 32.45 10.62 -17.45
C ALA A 172 33.09 10.10 -16.16
N ALA A 173 32.42 10.26 -15.01
CA ALA A 173 32.94 9.85 -13.72
C ALA A 173 32.83 8.32 -13.52
N PRO A 174 33.87 7.68 -12.94
CA PRO A 174 33.76 6.29 -12.49
C PRO A 174 32.71 6.17 -11.38
N VAL A 175 32.13 4.98 -11.20
CA VAL A 175 30.99 4.75 -10.28
C VAL A 175 31.28 5.22 -8.84
N THR A 176 32.53 5.13 -8.39
CA THR A 176 33.00 5.56 -7.07
C THR A 176 33.02 7.08 -6.88
N GLU A 177 33.11 7.86 -7.96
CA GLU A 177 33.22 9.32 -7.94
C GLU A 177 31.96 10.01 -8.45
N LYS A 178 30.95 9.23 -8.85
CA LYS A 178 29.66 9.76 -9.29
C LYS A 178 29.01 10.56 -8.16
N ARG A 179 28.73 11.84 -8.40
CA ARG A 179 28.11 12.75 -7.43
C ARG A 179 26.67 13.10 -7.77
N VAL A 180 25.85 13.22 -6.75
CA VAL A 180 24.45 13.67 -6.83
C VAL A 180 24.23 14.88 -5.92
N CYS A 181 23.17 15.63 -6.16
CA CYS A 181 22.86 16.86 -5.43
C CYS A 181 22.84 16.71 -3.90
N GLY A 182 22.35 15.60 -3.35
CA GLY A 182 22.45 15.37 -1.90
C GLY A 182 21.53 16.22 -1.02
N LYS A 183 20.90 17.28 -1.55
CA LYS A 183 19.97 18.15 -0.82
C LYS A 183 18.75 17.37 -0.31
N PRO A 184 18.17 17.75 0.83
CA PRO A 184 17.01 17.04 1.39
C PRO A 184 15.82 17.06 0.42
N VAL A 185 15.15 15.92 0.31
CA VAL A 185 13.97 15.74 -0.53
C VAL A 185 12.69 16.00 0.26
N LYS A 186 11.61 16.33 -0.44
CA LYS A 186 10.31 16.49 0.21
C LYS A 186 9.67 15.13 0.42
N LEU A 187 8.89 14.99 1.48
CA LEU A 187 8.01 13.84 1.65
C LEU A 187 6.67 14.13 0.98
N ARG A 188 6.24 13.22 0.12
CA ARG A 188 4.92 13.25 -0.51
C ARG A 188 3.98 12.33 0.26
N ALA A 189 2.79 12.84 0.58
CA ALA A 189 1.73 12.02 1.14
C ALA A 189 1.22 11.02 0.09
N THR A 190 1.21 9.73 0.44
CA THR A 190 0.66 8.62 -0.34
C THR A 190 -0.39 7.88 0.50
N ALA A 191 -1.16 7.00 -0.13
CA ALA A 191 -2.15 6.17 0.58
C ALA A 191 -1.53 5.23 1.63
N LEU A 192 -0.22 4.98 1.57
CA LEU A 192 0.53 4.10 2.47
C LEU A 192 1.39 4.85 3.49
N GLY A 193 1.39 6.19 3.46
CA GLY A 193 2.22 7.04 4.32
C GLY A 193 2.99 8.11 3.55
N ALA A 194 3.99 8.71 4.19
CA ALA A 194 4.84 9.72 3.59
C ALA A 194 6.03 9.06 2.87
N GLU A 195 6.16 9.26 1.55
CA GLU A 195 7.24 8.71 0.73
C GLU A 195 8.18 9.83 0.27
N PRO A 196 9.52 9.67 0.37
CA PRO A 196 10.46 10.67 -0.12
C PRO A 196 10.40 10.82 -1.64
N THR A 197 10.47 12.06 -2.13
CA THR A 197 10.62 12.33 -3.56
C THR A 197 12.04 12.02 -4.02
N ALA A 198 12.22 11.62 -5.27
CA ALA A 198 13.56 11.32 -5.81
C ALA A 198 14.49 12.55 -5.84
N TRP A 199 13.92 13.76 -5.94
CA TRP A 199 14.67 15.00 -6.08
C TRP A 199 14.20 16.07 -5.10
N CYS A 200 15.10 17.00 -4.76
CA CYS A 200 14.77 18.21 -4.02
C CYS A 200 13.95 19.17 -4.91
N PRO A 201 13.24 20.16 -4.33
CA PRO A 201 12.35 21.06 -5.08
C PRO A 201 13.03 21.76 -6.26
N ALA A 202 14.24 22.29 -6.06
CA ALA A 202 14.98 22.98 -7.10
C ALA A 202 15.37 22.04 -8.27
N CYS A 203 15.81 20.82 -7.97
CA CYS A 203 16.16 19.85 -9.00
C CYS A 203 14.92 19.28 -9.69
N PHE A 204 13.81 19.13 -8.96
CA PHE A 204 12.53 18.73 -9.52
C PHE A 204 12.01 19.76 -10.53
N GLU A 205 12.04 21.05 -10.18
CA GLU A 205 11.69 22.13 -11.11
C GLU A 205 12.60 22.13 -12.33
N ARG A 206 13.91 21.98 -12.16
CA ARG A 206 14.86 21.85 -13.27
C ARG A 206 14.51 20.66 -14.18
N ALA A 207 14.17 19.50 -13.61
CA ALA A 207 13.79 18.32 -14.38
C ALA A 207 12.56 18.56 -15.28
N HIS A 208 11.57 19.27 -14.74
CA HIS A 208 10.28 19.48 -15.41
C HIS A 208 10.25 20.72 -16.32
N THR A 209 11.15 21.68 -16.11
CA THR A 209 11.30 22.88 -16.96
C THR A 209 12.28 22.65 -18.11
N SER A 210 13.22 21.72 -17.96
CA SER A 210 14.20 21.40 -19.00
C SER A 210 13.57 20.60 -20.14
N ALA A 211 13.00 21.28 -21.14
CA ALA A 211 12.69 20.69 -22.44
C ALA A 211 13.93 20.20 -23.21
N ARG A 212 15.14 20.37 -22.66
CA ARG A 212 16.42 19.97 -23.26
C ARG A 212 17.15 18.99 -22.35
N ARG A 213 17.50 17.84 -22.94
CA ARG A 213 18.12 16.63 -22.39
C ARG A 213 17.14 15.76 -21.61
N ARG A 214 16.63 14.74 -22.31
CA ARG A 214 16.22 13.47 -21.72
C ARG A 214 17.40 12.86 -20.96
N LEU A 215 17.76 13.41 -19.81
CA LEU A 215 18.27 12.57 -18.74
C LEU A 215 17.10 11.62 -18.48
N ASP A 216 17.28 10.35 -18.81
CA ASP A 216 16.23 9.35 -18.71
C ASP A 216 15.78 9.29 -17.25
N VAL A 217 14.72 10.05 -16.94
CA VAL A 217 14.12 10.16 -15.61
C VAL A 217 13.67 8.78 -15.14
N LYS A 218 13.31 7.88 -16.06
CA LYS A 218 12.99 6.49 -15.73
C LYS A 218 14.25 5.69 -15.42
N GLY A 219 15.34 5.91 -16.16
CA GLY A 219 16.66 5.35 -15.87
C GLY A 219 17.22 5.78 -14.50
N LEU A 220 17.06 7.05 -14.13
CA LEU A 220 17.54 7.56 -12.83
C LEU A 220 16.64 7.16 -11.65
N SER A 221 15.32 7.07 -11.84
CA SER A 221 14.38 6.63 -10.79
C SER A 221 14.35 5.11 -10.58
N SER A 222 14.78 4.31 -11.56
CA SER A 222 14.91 2.86 -11.42
C SER A 222 16.16 2.43 -10.64
N ILE A 223 17.19 3.29 -10.58
CA ILE A 223 18.39 3.06 -9.76
C ILE A 223 18.04 2.97 -8.26
N ASP A 224 17.10 3.78 -7.77
CA ASP A 224 16.71 3.77 -6.34
C ASP A 224 15.90 2.52 -5.95
N ARG A 225 15.08 2.01 -6.87
CA ARG A 225 14.22 0.84 -6.63
C ARG A 225 14.98 -0.48 -6.55
N ASN A 226 16.23 -0.54 -7.02
CA ASN A 226 17.05 -1.75 -6.97
C ASN A 226 17.83 -1.90 -5.67
N VAL A 227 17.93 -0.86 -4.84
CA VAL A 227 18.60 -0.95 -3.52
C VAL A 227 17.70 -1.66 -2.49
N THR A 228 16.38 -1.67 -2.69
CA THR A 228 15.42 -2.30 -1.78
C THR A 228 15.20 -3.81 -2.01
N ARG A 229 15.94 -4.45 -2.92
CA ARG A 229 15.82 -5.89 -3.22
C ARG A 229 16.96 -6.77 -2.70
N VAL A 230 17.91 -6.19 -1.96
CA VAL A 230 18.98 -6.95 -1.29
C VAL A 230 18.95 -6.61 0.20
N ALA A 231 17.94 -7.15 0.89
CA ALA A 231 17.92 -7.37 2.34
C ALA A 231 16.81 -8.39 2.65
#